data_AF-A0A838WA20-F1
#
_entry.id   AF-A0A838WA20-F1
#
_cell.length_a   1.000
_cell.length_b   1.000
_cell.length_c   1.000
_cell.angle_alpha   90.00
_cell.angle_beta   90.00
_cell.angle_gamma   90.00
#
_symmetry.space_group_name_H-M   'P 1'
#
loop_
_entity.id
_entity.type
_entity.pdbx_description
1 polymer ?
#
loop_
_entity_poly.entity_id
_entity_poly.type
_entity_poly.pdbx_seq_one_letter_code
_entity_poly.pdbx_strand_id
1 'polypeptide(L)'
;MRKVTPPYDQARFLLLLIVAASLGGCEVGAPARVEAPADTVAGEIGFRMAGPNDAALLVPVHINGEGPFDFVLDTGATLTCVEQETAARLELPEQRGARGVGVGIGRAGRVNLVRVDSLRVGEARVAGMTACVLDLQQFAVLGTPIDGLLGLNFLQSFRMTLDFRRNVLLLTEP
;
A
#
# COMPACT_ATOMS: atom_id res chain seq x y z
N MET A 1 -19.57 -37.70 35.80
CA MET A 1 -19.90 -36.40 35.19
C MET A 1 -19.13 -35.30 35.89
N ARG A 2 -18.06 -34.79 35.25
CA ARG A 2 -17.41 -33.52 35.61
C ARG A 2 -17.38 -32.69 34.33
N LYS A 3 -18.13 -31.58 34.32
CA LYS A 3 -18.13 -30.62 33.20
C LYS A 3 -16.78 -29.90 33.22
N VAL A 4 -15.98 -30.11 32.19
CA VAL A 4 -14.78 -29.33 31.90
C VAL A 4 -15.22 -28.21 30.96
N THR A 5 -15.25 -26.97 31.45
CA THR A 5 -15.42 -25.77 30.63
C THR A 5 -14.05 -25.30 30.16
N PRO A 6 -13.82 -25.07 28.85
CA PRO A 6 -12.60 -24.43 28.36
C PRO A 6 -12.66 -22.92 28.66
N PRO A 7 -11.53 -22.27 29.00
CA PRO A 7 -11.48 -20.82 29.04
C PRO A 7 -11.46 -20.29 27.60
N TYR A 8 -12.63 -19.90 27.10
CA TYR A 8 -12.75 -18.99 25.96
C TYR A 8 -12.27 -17.61 26.43
N ASP A 9 -11.06 -17.21 26.02
CA ASP A 9 -10.57 -15.85 26.20
C ASP A 9 -11.29 -14.92 25.21
N GLN A 10 -11.96 -13.93 25.80
CA GLN A 10 -12.90 -13.01 25.21
C GLN A 10 -12.16 -11.73 24.85
N ALA A 11 -11.56 -11.68 23.66
CA ALA A 11 -11.00 -10.44 23.13
C ALA A 11 -11.31 -10.26 21.64
N ARG A 12 -12.60 -10.01 21.38
CA ARG A 12 -13.10 -8.96 20.47
C ARG A 12 -12.62 -8.99 19.01
N PHE A 13 -13.34 -9.77 18.21
CA PHE A 13 -13.83 -9.30 16.92
C PHE A 13 -14.52 -7.94 17.12
N LEU A 14 -14.00 -6.86 16.52
CA LEU A 14 -14.81 -5.67 16.28
C LEU A 14 -14.48 -5.10 14.89
N LEU A 15 -15.27 -5.56 13.94
CA LEU A 15 -15.54 -4.91 12.69
C LEU A 15 -16.43 -3.67 12.97
N LEU A 16 -16.14 -2.55 12.30
CA LEU A 16 -17.04 -1.45 11.90
C LEU A 16 -17.50 -0.39 12.95
N LEU A 17 -17.15 0.90 12.73
CA LEU A 17 -18.06 1.99 12.29
C LEU A 17 -17.50 3.42 12.55
N ILE A 18 -17.39 4.17 11.45
CA ILE A 18 -17.67 5.60 11.20
C ILE A 18 -17.66 6.56 12.41
N VAL A 19 -16.86 7.63 12.31
CA VAL A 19 -17.22 8.94 12.88
C VAL A 19 -17.11 10.01 11.79
N ALA A 20 -18.22 10.72 11.58
CA ALA A 20 -18.37 11.82 10.64
C ALA A 20 -17.89 13.16 11.23
N ALA A 21 -17.22 13.92 10.36
CA ALA A 21 -17.08 15.37 10.21
C ALA A 21 -16.99 16.31 11.43
N SER A 22 -15.92 17.10 11.44
CA SER A 22 -16.01 18.54 11.75
C SER A 22 -15.44 19.37 10.59
N LEU A 23 -16.21 20.39 10.22
CA LEU A 23 -16.01 21.28 9.08
C LEU A 23 -14.79 22.18 9.32
N GLY A 24 -13.75 21.97 8.53
CA GLY A 24 -12.64 22.89 8.35
C GLY A 24 -12.17 22.75 6.91
N GLY A 25 -12.54 23.71 6.06
CA GLY A 25 -12.23 23.69 4.64
C GLY A 25 -10.72 23.64 4.39
N CYS A 26 -10.25 22.48 3.93
CA CYS A 26 -9.15 22.40 3.00
C CYS A 26 -9.74 21.77 1.75
N GLU A 27 -9.83 22.54 0.67
CA GLU A 27 -9.96 21.95 -0.65
C GLU A 27 -8.64 21.22 -0.93
N VAL A 28 -8.58 19.95 -0.51
CA VAL A 28 -7.71 18.99 -1.18
C VAL A 28 -8.33 18.87 -2.56
N GLY A 29 -7.77 19.59 -3.52
CA GLY A 29 -8.16 19.44 -4.92
C GLY A 29 -8.20 17.95 -5.22
N ALA A 30 -9.35 17.48 -5.73
CA ALA A 30 -9.50 16.08 -6.10
C ALA A 30 -8.25 15.67 -6.87
N PRO A 31 -7.59 14.55 -6.51
CA PRO A 31 -6.41 14.12 -7.25
C PRO A 31 -6.81 14.09 -8.72
N ALA A 32 -6.04 14.80 -9.55
CA ALA A 32 -6.23 14.77 -10.99
C ALA A 32 -6.43 13.31 -11.37
N ARG A 33 -7.55 13.01 -12.04
CA ARG A 33 -7.91 11.64 -12.40
C ARG A 33 -6.67 11.00 -13.00
N VAL A 34 -6.08 10.06 -12.28
CA VAL A 34 -4.84 9.46 -12.72
C VAL A 34 -5.22 8.55 -13.88
N GLU A 35 -4.89 8.98 -15.08
CA GLU A 35 -5.09 8.19 -16.28
C GLU A 35 -3.97 7.16 -16.35
N ALA A 36 -4.35 5.89 -16.20
CA ALA A 36 -3.53 4.80 -16.69
C ALA A 36 -3.32 5.02 -18.20
N PRO A 37 -2.10 4.88 -18.73
CA PRO A 37 -1.89 4.94 -20.18
C PRO A 37 -2.82 3.94 -20.88
N ALA A 38 -3.44 4.36 -21.99
CA ALA A 38 -4.39 3.58 -22.79
C ALA A 38 -3.80 2.29 -23.40
N ASP A 39 -2.52 2.02 -23.16
CA ASP A 39 -1.78 0.86 -23.64
C ASP A 39 -1.40 -0.10 -22.49
N THR A 40 -2.09 -0.04 -21.35
CA THR A 40 -1.83 -0.97 -20.23
C THR A 40 -2.39 -2.35 -20.57
N VAL A 41 -1.55 -3.24 -21.09
CA VAL A 41 -1.92 -4.62 -21.40
C VAL A 41 -2.10 -5.42 -20.11
N ALA A 42 -3.11 -6.30 -20.09
CA ALA A 42 -3.26 -7.36 -19.10
C ALA A 42 -1.96 -8.18 -18.98
N GLY A 43 -1.25 -8.03 -17.85
CA GLY A 43 -0.04 -8.79 -17.55
C GLY A 43 -0.22 -9.62 -16.28
N GLU A 44 0.14 -10.89 -16.33
CA GLU A 44 0.26 -11.72 -15.13
C GLU A 44 1.52 -11.29 -14.35
N ILE A 45 1.31 -10.75 -13.15
CA ILE A 45 2.39 -10.39 -12.22
C ILE A 45 2.48 -11.50 -11.19
N GLY A 46 3.62 -12.19 -11.13
CA GLY A 46 3.89 -13.14 -10.05
C GLY A 46 3.99 -12.40 -8.71
N PHE A 47 3.31 -12.89 -7.69
CA PHE A 47 3.49 -12.44 -6.30
C PHE A 47 4.09 -13.54 -5.43
N ARG A 48 4.72 -13.15 -4.33
CA ARG A 48 5.17 -14.08 -3.27
C ARG A 48 4.37 -13.83 -2.00
N MET A 49 4.10 -14.88 -1.25
CA MET A 49 3.54 -14.74 0.09
C MET A 49 4.67 -14.70 1.12
N ALA A 50 4.53 -13.85 2.14
CA ALA A 50 5.53 -13.67 3.18
C ALA A 50 4.88 -13.33 4.54
N GLY A 51 5.70 -13.39 5.59
CA GLY A 51 5.28 -13.10 6.95
C GLY A 51 4.52 -14.23 7.65
N PRO A 52 4.08 -13.98 8.90
CA PRO A 52 3.36 -14.97 9.69
C PRO A 52 2.09 -15.43 8.96
N ASN A 53 1.97 -16.73 8.76
CA ASN A 53 0.84 -17.35 8.05
C ASN A 53 0.65 -16.82 6.61
N ASP A 54 1.72 -16.44 5.92
CA ASP A 54 1.66 -16.02 4.51
C ASP A 54 0.74 -14.80 4.28
N ALA A 55 0.62 -13.93 5.29
CA ALA A 55 -0.35 -12.84 5.32
C ALA A 55 0.00 -11.62 4.42
N ALA A 56 1.23 -11.53 3.90
CA ALA A 56 1.65 -10.44 3.03
C ALA A 56 1.86 -10.90 1.59
N LEU A 57 1.26 -10.19 0.64
CA LEU A 57 1.44 -10.41 -0.80
C LEU A 57 2.48 -9.42 -1.33
N LEU A 58 3.68 -9.93 -1.63
CA LEU A 58 4.79 -9.14 -2.18
C LEU A 58 4.72 -9.12 -3.71
N VAL A 59 4.65 -7.92 -4.27
CA VAL A 59 4.63 -7.67 -5.72
C VAL A 59 5.84 -6.82 -6.13
N PRO A 60 6.45 -7.10 -7.30
CA PRO A 60 7.56 -6.32 -7.81
C PRO A 60 7.08 -4.96 -8.33
N VAL A 61 7.56 -3.89 -7.72
CA VAL A 61 7.26 -2.50 -8.10
C VAL A 61 8.51 -1.85 -8.67
N HIS A 62 8.36 -1.08 -9.75
CA HIS A 62 9.40 -0.15 -10.21
C HIS A 62 8.99 1.28 -9.91
N ILE A 63 9.92 2.07 -9.36
CA ILE A 63 9.75 3.48 -9.02
C ILE A 63 10.70 4.28 -9.89
N ASN A 64 10.18 5.22 -10.68
CA ASN A 64 10.94 6.06 -11.60
C ASN A 64 11.87 5.28 -12.56
N GLY A 65 11.53 4.01 -12.84
CA GLY A 65 12.33 3.13 -13.71
C GLY A 65 13.28 2.19 -12.96
N GLU A 66 13.55 2.44 -11.68
CA GLU A 66 14.40 1.60 -10.83
C GLU A 66 13.60 0.49 -10.14
N GLY A 67 14.26 -0.62 -9.81
CA GLY A 67 13.65 -1.80 -9.18
C GLY A 67 14.04 -3.12 -9.86
N PRO A 68 13.29 -4.22 -9.61
CA PRO A 68 12.06 -4.25 -8.81
C PRO A 68 12.33 -4.13 -7.30
N PHE A 69 11.41 -3.46 -6.61
CA PHE A 69 11.31 -3.33 -5.17
C PHE A 69 10.16 -4.20 -4.65
N ASP A 70 10.34 -4.83 -3.49
CA ASP A 70 9.33 -5.69 -2.88
C ASP A 70 8.31 -4.85 -2.12
N PHE A 71 7.10 -4.73 -2.68
CA PHE A 71 6.00 -3.99 -2.06
C PHE A 71 4.92 -4.95 -1.56
N VAL A 72 4.39 -4.69 -0.36
CA VAL A 72 3.17 -5.35 0.10
C VAL A 72 1.97 -4.73 -0.62
N LEU A 73 1.14 -5.55 -1.24
CA LEU A 73 -0.16 -5.12 -1.75
C LEU A 73 -1.09 -4.82 -0.56
N ASP A 74 -1.43 -3.55 -0.35
CA ASP A 74 -2.16 -3.09 0.84
C ASP A 74 -3.41 -2.29 0.46
N THR A 75 -4.54 -2.97 0.38
CA THR A 75 -5.85 -2.34 0.14
C THR A 75 -6.34 -1.47 1.32
N GLY A 76 -5.70 -1.58 2.49
CA GLY A 76 -5.98 -0.77 3.67
C GLY A 76 -5.24 0.57 3.68
N ALA A 77 -4.22 0.74 2.82
CA ALA A 77 -3.46 1.97 2.70
C ALA A 77 -4.09 2.90 1.65
N THR A 78 -4.51 4.11 2.07
CA THR A 78 -4.99 5.14 1.12
C THR A 78 -3.88 5.60 0.16
N LEU A 79 -2.66 5.78 0.68
CA LEU A 79 -1.49 6.17 -0.09
C LEU A 79 -0.53 4.99 -0.20
N THR A 80 0.08 4.84 -1.37
CA THR A 80 1.32 4.09 -1.53
C THR A 80 2.40 4.73 -0.66
N CYS A 81 3.15 3.91 0.05
CA CYS A 81 4.21 4.34 0.94
C CYS A 81 5.52 3.64 0.60
N VAL A 82 6.62 4.37 0.62
CA VAL A 82 7.97 3.88 0.34
C VAL A 82 8.74 3.82 1.64
N GLU A 83 9.53 2.77 1.81
CA GLU A 83 10.46 2.64 2.93
C GLU A 83 11.50 3.78 2.90
N GLN A 84 11.92 4.24 4.07
CA GLN A 84 12.77 5.43 4.23
C GLN A 84 14.12 5.32 3.51
N GLU A 85 14.84 4.20 3.64
CA GLU A 85 16.11 3.95 2.95
C GLU A 85 15.91 3.89 1.43
N THR A 86 14.83 3.29 0.94
CA THR A 86 14.50 3.24 -0.49
C THR A 86 14.18 4.62 -1.04
N ALA A 87 13.38 5.42 -0.33
CA ALA A 87 13.08 6.79 -0.73
C ALA A 87 14.35 7.67 -0.76
N ALA A 88 15.26 7.48 0.19
CA ALA A 88 16.54 8.19 0.24
C ALA A 88 17.48 7.74 -0.89
N ARG A 89 17.60 6.44 -1.15
CA ARG A 89 18.40 5.87 -2.25
C ARG A 89 17.97 6.40 -3.62
N LEU A 90 16.67 6.53 -3.83
CA LEU A 90 16.08 7.04 -5.07
C LEU A 90 16.02 8.57 -5.14
N GLU A 91 16.51 9.26 -4.10
CA GLU A 91 16.48 10.72 -3.98
C GLU A 91 15.09 11.32 -4.26
N LEU A 92 14.03 10.65 -3.77
CA LEU A 92 12.66 11.05 -4.07
C LEU A 92 12.38 12.47 -3.54
N PRO A 93 11.92 13.39 -4.40
CA PRO A 93 11.75 14.78 -4.00
C PRO A 93 10.62 14.93 -2.98
N GLU A 94 10.95 15.52 -1.83
CA GLU A 94 9.96 15.88 -0.82
C GLU A 94 8.94 16.90 -1.38
N GLN A 95 7.67 16.67 -1.09
CA GLN A 95 6.62 17.68 -1.31
C GLN A 95 6.70 18.73 -0.20
N ARG A 96 7.39 19.83 -0.49
CA ARG A 96 7.59 20.94 0.48
C ARG A 96 6.27 21.41 1.08
N GLY A 97 6.23 21.49 2.41
CA GLY A 97 5.05 21.94 3.16
C GLY A 97 3.92 20.90 3.27
N ALA A 98 4.04 19.76 2.58
CA ALA A 98 3.05 18.69 2.64
C ALA A 98 3.45 17.68 3.71
N ARG A 99 2.63 17.59 4.77
CA ARG A 99 2.67 16.47 5.72
C ARG A 99 1.33 15.76 5.67
N GLY A 100 1.36 14.46 5.44
CA GLY A 100 0.17 13.62 5.56
C GLY A 100 -0.08 13.27 7.03
N VAL A 101 -1.32 12.90 7.34
CA VAL A 101 -1.63 12.15 8.55
C VAL A 101 -1.75 10.69 8.13
N GLY A 102 -0.79 9.87 8.57
CA GLY A 102 -0.89 8.42 8.48
C GLY A 102 -1.64 7.90 9.71
N VAL A 103 -2.64 7.05 9.49
CA VAL A 103 -3.33 6.31 10.56
C VAL A 103 -3.09 4.83 10.31
N GLY A 104 -2.16 4.25 11.07
CA GLY A 104 -1.87 2.82 11.08
C GLY A 104 -2.18 2.20 12.43
N ILE A 105 -1.77 0.95 12.65
CA ILE A 105 -2.02 0.14 13.85
C ILE A 105 -1.57 0.89 15.12
N GLY A 106 -2.48 1.68 15.71
CA GLY A 106 -2.33 2.31 17.03
C GLY A 106 -1.76 3.74 17.10
N ARG A 107 -1.38 4.40 16.01
CA ARG A 107 -0.85 5.79 16.10
C ARG A 107 -1.18 6.65 14.89
N ALA A 108 -1.77 7.81 15.14
CA ALA A 108 -1.78 8.92 14.18
C ALA A 108 -0.41 9.60 14.22
N GLY A 109 0.22 9.76 13.05
CA GLY A 109 1.54 10.36 12.93
C GLY A 109 1.64 11.27 11.71
N ARG A 110 2.54 12.25 11.77
CA ARG A 110 2.92 13.01 10.57
C ARG A 110 3.83 12.13 9.72
N VAL A 111 3.47 11.96 8.46
CA VAL A 111 4.31 11.28 7.47
C VAL A 111 4.89 12.29 6.50
N ASN A 112 6.12 12.05 6.07
CA ASN A 112 6.72 12.82 4.98
C ASN A 112 6.06 12.37 3.66
N LEU A 113 5.83 13.32 2.77
CA LEU A 113 5.28 13.07 1.45
C LEU A 113 6.35 13.35 0.39
N VAL A 114 6.45 12.44 -0.58
CA VAL A 114 7.37 12.54 -1.71
C VAL A 114 6.59 12.42 -3.01
N ARG A 115 7.20 12.91 -4.09
CA ARG A 115 6.65 12.82 -5.43
C ARG A 115 7.33 11.67 -6.18
N VAL A 116 6.51 10.77 -6.73
CA VAL A 116 6.92 9.64 -7.58
C VAL A 116 6.45 9.91 -9.00
N ASP A 117 7.37 10.01 -9.96
CA ASP A 117 7.04 10.31 -11.36
C ASP A 117 6.38 9.16 -12.08
N SER A 118 6.82 7.95 -11.74
CA SER A 118 6.22 6.73 -12.27
C SER A 118 6.28 5.62 -11.24
N LEU A 119 5.15 4.96 -11.02
CA LEU A 119 5.09 3.69 -10.33
C LEU A 119 4.56 2.63 -11.29
N ARG A 120 5.24 1.48 -11.38
CA ARG A 120 4.91 0.42 -12.33
C ARG A 120 4.90 -0.96 -11.67
N VAL A 121 3.87 -1.75 -11.96
CA VAL A 121 3.71 -3.15 -11.54
C VAL A 121 3.40 -3.98 -12.78
N GLY A 122 4.35 -4.80 -13.23
CA GLY A 122 4.27 -5.41 -14.57
C GLY A 122 4.16 -4.31 -15.64
N GLU A 123 3.13 -4.37 -16.46
CA GLU A 123 2.81 -3.32 -17.46
C GLU A 123 1.92 -2.20 -16.90
N ALA A 124 1.29 -2.41 -15.73
CA ALA A 124 0.43 -1.42 -15.11
C ALA A 124 1.24 -0.25 -14.58
N ARG A 125 0.98 0.96 -15.11
CA ARG A 125 1.74 2.17 -14.78
C ARG A 125 0.81 3.30 -14.36
N VAL A 126 1.20 3.97 -13.29
CA VAL A 126 0.57 5.17 -12.78
C VAL A 126 1.65 6.25 -12.70
N ALA A 127 1.42 7.37 -13.37
CA ALA A 127 2.34 8.50 -13.35
C ALA A 127 1.86 9.55 -12.35
N GLY A 128 2.78 10.36 -11.85
CA GLY A 128 2.37 11.59 -11.20
C GLY A 128 1.96 11.49 -9.74
N MET A 129 2.41 10.47 -9.01
CA MET A 129 1.84 10.09 -7.71
C MET A 129 2.47 10.80 -6.51
N THR A 130 1.65 11.15 -5.53
CA THR A 130 2.12 11.38 -4.15
C THR A 130 2.27 10.03 -3.45
N ALA A 131 3.43 9.82 -2.82
CA ALA A 131 3.68 8.69 -1.93
C ALA A 131 4.06 9.18 -0.53
N CYS A 132 3.81 8.35 0.47
CA CYS A 132 4.27 8.62 1.83
C CYS A 132 5.63 7.95 2.10
N VAL A 133 6.40 8.45 3.05
CA VAL A 133 7.64 7.80 3.51
C VAL A 133 7.44 7.28 4.92
N LEU A 134 7.72 6.00 5.14
CA LEU A 134 7.62 5.33 6.43
C LEU A 134 8.91 4.59 6.76
N ASP A 135 9.27 4.58 8.04
CA ASP A 135 10.15 3.54 8.55
C ASP A 135 9.34 2.24 8.59
N LEU A 136 9.63 1.34 7.64
CA LEU A 136 8.96 0.04 7.54
C LEU A 136 9.71 -1.07 8.26
N GLN A 137 10.94 -0.83 8.71
CA GLN A 137 11.74 -1.82 9.44
C GLN A 137 11.11 -2.15 10.79
N GLN A 138 10.41 -1.20 11.41
CA GLN A 138 9.64 -1.44 12.64
C GLN A 138 8.42 -2.38 12.43
N PHE A 139 7.97 -2.58 11.19
CA PHE A 139 6.92 -3.53 10.83
C PHE A 139 7.48 -4.90 10.41
N ALA A 140 8.74 -5.19 10.76
CA ALA A 140 9.42 -6.48 10.58
C ALA A 140 8.74 -7.69 11.27
N VAL A 141 7.53 -7.51 11.83
CA VAL A 141 6.60 -8.61 12.17
C VAL A 141 6.35 -9.51 10.95
N LEU A 142 6.55 -9.01 9.73
CA LEU A 142 6.53 -9.78 8.48
C LEU A 142 7.77 -10.66 8.24
N GLY A 143 8.78 -10.64 9.13
CA GLY A 143 9.98 -11.49 9.06
C GLY A 143 10.91 -11.24 7.86
N THR A 144 10.54 -10.31 6.97
CA THR A 144 11.26 -9.97 5.73
C THR A 144 11.23 -8.46 5.56
N PRO A 145 12.36 -7.79 5.27
CA PRO A 145 12.37 -6.39 4.88
C PRO A 145 11.50 -6.17 3.63
N ILE A 146 10.78 -5.05 3.60
CA ILE A 146 9.96 -4.63 2.45
C ILE A 146 10.33 -3.20 2.07
N ASP A 147 10.22 -2.89 0.79
CA ASP A 147 10.57 -1.58 0.25
C ASP A 147 9.36 -0.61 0.22
N GLY A 148 8.15 -1.12 0.46
CA GLY A 148 6.96 -0.28 0.48
C GLY A 148 5.63 -1.00 0.65
N LEU A 149 4.57 -0.19 0.71
CA LEU A 149 3.16 -0.58 0.70
C LEU A 149 2.53 -0.02 -0.58
N LEU A 150 1.90 -0.87 -1.39
CA LEU A 150 1.18 -0.48 -2.60
C LEU A 150 -0.28 -0.19 -2.24
N GLY A 151 -0.63 1.10 -2.20
CA GLY A 151 -1.91 1.59 -1.70
C GLY A 151 -2.96 1.86 -2.76
N LEU A 152 -4.14 2.27 -2.31
CA LEU A 152 -5.32 2.52 -3.14
C LEU A 152 -5.12 3.61 -4.20
N ASN A 153 -4.28 4.61 -3.95
CA ASN A 153 -3.96 5.63 -4.96
C ASN A 153 -3.25 5.07 -6.21
N PHE A 154 -2.71 3.85 -6.17
CA PHE A 154 -2.31 3.07 -7.34
C PHE A 154 -3.39 2.05 -7.71
N LEU A 155 -3.84 1.24 -6.74
CA LEU A 155 -4.67 0.07 -6.99
C LEU A 155 -6.05 0.42 -7.59
N GLN A 156 -6.63 1.57 -7.23
CA GLN A 156 -7.94 1.99 -7.74
C GLN A 156 -7.94 2.40 -9.21
N SER A 157 -6.76 2.56 -9.83
CA SER A 157 -6.64 2.81 -11.27
C SER A 157 -6.85 1.56 -12.12
N PHE A 158 -6.99 0.38 -11.51
CA PHE A 158 -7.08 -0.90 -12.21
C PHE A 158 -8.18 -1.80 -11.65
N ARG A 159 -8.70 -2.69 -12.49
CA ARG A 159 -9.35 -3.91 -11.98
C ARG A 159 -8.27 -4.90 -11.56
N MET A 160 -8.45 -5.45 -10.36
CA MET A 160 -7.50 -6.37 -9.74
C MET A 160 -8.11 -7.77 -9.59
N THR A 161 -7.40 -8.80 -10.02
CA THR A 161 -7.70 -10.22 -9.75
C THR A 161 -6.50 -10.89 -9.08
N LEU A 162 -6.76 -11.63 -8.01
CA LEU A 162 -5.74 -12.42 -7.29
C LEU A 162 -6.03 -13.91 -7.45
N ASP A 163 -5.11 -14.64 -8.07
CA ASP A 163 -5.11 -16.10 -8.14
C ASP A 163 -4.06 -16.66 -7.18
N PHE A 164 -4.51 -17.10 -6.00
CA PHE A 164 -3.66 -17.69 -4.96
C PHE A 164 -3.18 -19.11 -5.28
N ARG A 165 -3.81 -19.82 -6.22
CA ARG A 165 -3.32 -21.14 -6.64
C ARG A 165 -2.12 -21.02 -7.56
N ARG A 166 -2.13 -19.98 -8.41
CA ARG A 166 -1.06 -19.68 -9.37
C ARG A 166 -0.06 -18.65 -8.85
N ASN A 167 -0.35 -18.00 -7.72
CA ASN A 167 0.39 -16.84 -7.19
C ASN A 167 0.51 -15.71 -8.22
N VAL A 168 -0.61 -15.37 -8.86
CA VAL A 168 -0.68 -14.37 -9.92
C VAL A 168 -1.62 -13.23 -9.52
N LEU A 169 -1.11 -12.02 -9.65
CA LEU A 169 -1.86 -10.78 -9.68
C LEU A 169 -2.11 -10.40 -11.14
N LEU A 170 -3.35 -10.12 -11.50
CA LEU A 170 -3.72 -9.53 -12.78
C LEU A 170 -4.26 -8.12 -12.56
N LEU A 171 -3.65 -7.15 -13.24
CA LEU A 171 -4.12 -5.77 -13.31
C LEU A 171 -4.59 -5.48 -14.73
N THR A 172 -5.82 -5.02 -14.88
CA THR A 172 -6.40 -4.61 -16.17
C THR A 172 -7.02 -3.24 -16.07
N GLU A 173 -7.40 -2.68 -17.21
CA GLU A 173 -8.14 -1.42 -17.27
C GLU A 173 -9.46 -1.46 -16.45
N PRO A 174 -9.95 -0.29 -15.97
CA PRO A 174 -11.16 -0.16 -15.13
C PRO A 174 -12.49 -0.65 -15.70
#